data_AF-A0A348DKB0-F1
#
_entry.id   AF-A0A348DKB0-F1
#
_cell.length_a   1.000
_cell.length_b   1.000
_cell.length_c   1.000
_cell.angle_alpha   90.00
_cell.angle_beta   90.00
_cell.angle_gamma   90.00
#
_symmetry.space_group_name_H-M   'P 1'
#
loop_
_entity.id
_entity.type
_entity.pdbx_description
1 polymer ?
#
loop_
_entity_poly.entity_id
_entity_poly.type
_entity_poly.pdbx_seq_one_letter_code
_entity_poly.pdbx_strand_id
1 'polypeptide(L)'
;MNWTSILLSAFVAGLATALTQYLRRKGKIGGITSAVIVAVAIVVWNVGYRQYIAPLLQNSGESQMDVAFRAISSMPTYQVLREQEPQLLETIRSTAKKMEKEGKTPQQIIDYIQPQIVGVQMVRLQNAPDENVIAYMQINMEQTVAIQKVSDDNCFRFLFPAVKGGINPAKMLSSDFLMKRMNIDAAMMRAAYGVNRHTVTDKERQDAQQHLQPIIAALVKKYGQDIEIMPDPRKGVGKEKVACDIVQDLWRNVLTLPQDQAAGMIRLIMAPENQ
;
A
#
# COMPACT_ATOMS: atom_id res chain seq x y z
N MET A 1 10.66 -19.95 14.18
CA MET A 1 12.05 -20.41 14.40
C MET A 1 12.98 -19.22 14.20
N ASN A 2 13.76 -18.84 15.22
CA ASN A 2 14.53 -17.59 15.20
C ASN A 2 15.87 -17.77 14.48
N TRP A 3 15.91 -17.49 13.17
CA TRP A 3 17.06 -17.72 12.29
C TRP A 3 18.37 -17.08 12.78
N THR A 4 18.29 -15.94 13.47
CA THR A 4 19.45 -15.24 14.04
C THR A 4 20.15 -16.05 15.13
N SER A 5 19.40 -16.73 15.99
CA SER A 5 19.96 -17.57 17.07
C SER A 5 20.70 -18.81 16.54
N ILE A 6 20.23 -19.36 15.41
CA ILE A 6 20.83 -20.53 14.77
C ILE A 6 22.17 -20.13 14.11
N LEU A 7 22.18 -19.03 13.35
CA LEU A 7 23.39 -18.54 12.67
C LEU A 7 24.49 -18.14 13.66
N LEU A 8 24.13 -17.47 14.75
CA LEU A 8 25.09 -17.06 15.79
C LEU A 8 25.65 -18.26 16.57
N SER A 9 24.81 -19.27 16.85
CA SER A 9 25.27 -20.50 17.51
C SER A 9 26.24 -21.29 16.64
N ALA A 10 25.99 -21.35 15.32
CA ALA A 10 26.91 -21.97 14.36
C ALA A 10 28.25 -21.21 14.29
N PHE A 11 28.23 -19.88 14.36
CA PHE A 11 29.44 -19.05 14.38
C PHE A 11 30.29 -19.30 15.64
N VAL A 12 29.68 -19.33 16.82
CA VAL A 12 30.38 -19.60 18.08
C VAL A 12 30.94 -21.03 18.13
N ALA A 13 30.18 -22.02 17.64
CA ALA A 13 30.67 -23.38 17.50
C ALA A 13 31.89 -23.45 16.56
N GLY A 14 31.87 -22.70 15.45
CA GLY A 14 32.99 -22.59 14.53
C GLY A 14 34.25 -22.01 15.18
N LEU A 15 34.11 -20.91 15.93
CA LEU A 15 35.24 -20.29 16.65
C LEU A 15 35.82 -21.19 17.75
N ALA A 16 34.96 -21.84 18.54
CA ALA A 16 35.39 -22.78 19.58
C ALA A 16 36.11 -23.99 18.98
N THR A 17 35.64 -24.49 17.82
CA THR A 17 36.28 -25.60 17.11
C THR A 17 37.65 -25.19 16.55
N ALA A 18 37.76 -24.01 15.95
CA ALA A 18 39.05 -23.50 15.44
C ALA A 18 40.08 -23.31 16.56
N LEU A 19 39.66 -22.75 17.70
CA LEU A 19 40.51 -22.54 18.87
C LEU A 19 40.97 -23.87 19.48
N THR A 20 40.06 -24.83 19.66
CA THR A 20 40.41 -26.14 20.22
C THR A 20 41.28 -26.96 19.27
N GLN A 21 41.06 -26.88 17.96
CA GLN A 21 41.91 -27.53 16.95
C GLN A 21 43.33 -26.95 16.93
N TYR A 22 43.48 -25.63 17.10
CA TYR A 22 44.78 -24.98 17.26
C TYR A 22 45.52 -25.45 18.53
N LEU A 23 44.83 -25.52 19.67
CA LEU A 23 45.41 -25.97 20.94
C LEU A 23 45.77 -27.46 20.92
N ARG A 24 44.99 -28.27 20.20
CA ARG A 24 45.24 -29.70 20.01
C ARG A 24 46.47 -29.94 19.14
N ARG A 25 46.68 -29.14 18.08
CA ARG A 25 47.92 -29.17 17.27
C ARG A 25 49.17 -28.80 18.07
N LYS A 26 49.03 -27.99 19.13
CA LYS A 26 50.11 -27.64 20.07
C LYS A 26 50.29 -28.65 21.21
N GLY A 27 49.59 -29.79 21.19
CA GLY A 27 49.69 -30.84 22.21
C GLY A 27 49.14 -30.45 23.58
N LYS A 28 48.43 -29.31 23.70
CA LYS A 28 47.98 -28.77 24.99
C LYS A 28 46.70 -29.41 25.52
N ILE A 29 45.90 -30.04 24.66
CA ILE A 29 44.61 -30.65 25.02
C ILE A 29 44.35 -31.94 24.24
N GLY A 30 43.65 -32.89 24.86
CA GLY A 30 43.19 -34.14 24.24
C GLY A 30 41.87 -33.99 23.47
N GLY A 31 41.49 -35.03 22.72
CA GLY A 31 40.27 -35.01 21.89
C GLY A 31 38.97 -34.91 22.67
N ILE A 32 38.87 -35.60 23.81
CA ILE A 32 37.70 -35.56 24.69
C ILE A 32 37.56 -34.16 25.32
N THR A 33 38.66 -33.58 25.79
CA THR A 33 38.70 -32.22 26.36
C THR A 33 38.26 -31.17 25.34
N SER A 34 38.67 -31.31 24.08
CA SER A 34 38.24 -30.45 22.97
C SER A 34 36.72 -30.48 22.76
N ALA A 35 36.12 -31.68 22.77
CA ALA A 35 34.68 -31.84 22.56
C ALA A 35 33.86 -31.21 23.71
N VAL A 36 34.32 -31.39 24.96
CA VAL A 36 33.68 -30.80 26.14
C VAL A 36 33.72 -29.27 26.11
N ILE A 37 34.85 -28.67 25.72
CA ILE A 37 34.96 -27.19 25.62
C ILE A 37 33.98 -26.63 24.59
N VAL A 38 33.84 -27.26 23.43
CA VAL A 38 32.90 -26.83 22.39
C VAL A 38 31.46 -26.96 22.89
N ALA A 39 31.11 -28.07 23.53
CA ALA A 39 29.77 -28.28 24.09
C ALA A 39 29.43 -27.22 25.16
N VAL A 40 30.36 -26.95 26.08
CA VAL A 40 30.18 -25.91 27.12
C VAL A 40 30.05 -24.52 26.50
N ALA A 41 30.85 -24.18 25.49
CA ALA A 41 30.75 -22.89 24.80
C ALA A 41 29.38 -22.69 24.13
N ILE A 42 28.83 -23.74 23.50
CA ILE A 42 27.49 -23.70 22.89
C ILE A 42 26.40 -23.51 23.95
N VAL A 43 26.50 -24.21 25.08
CA VAL A 43 25.54 -24.09 26.18
C VAL A 43 25.59 -22.71 26.81
N VAL A 44 26.79 -22.22 27.15
CA VAL A 44 27.00 -20.88 27.73
C VAL A 44 26.51 -19.80 26.78
N TRP A 45 26.80 -19.92 25.48
CA TRP A 45 26.29 -18.98 24.47
C TRP A 45 24.77 -19.01 24.40
N ASN A 46 24.13 -20.18 24.37
CA ASN A 46 22.67 -20.26 24.28
C ASN A 46 21.97 -19.70 25.52
N VAL A 47 22.50 -19.99 26.71
CA VAL A 47 21.97 -19.46 27.97
C VAL A 47 22.19 -17.96 28.05
N GLY A 48 23.42 -17.49 27.76
CA GLY A 48 23.76 -16.07 27.76
C GLY A 48 22.98 -15.27 26.72
N TYR A 49 22.78 -15.83 25.54
CA TYR A 49 21.92 -15.26 24.50
C TYR A 49 20.49 -15.14 25.01
N ARG A 50 19.90 -16.20 25.59
CA ARG A 50 18.51 -16.14 26.08
C ARG A 50 18.31 -15.19 27.27
N GLN A 51 19.28 -15.11 28.18
CA GLN A 51 19.14 -14.33 29.41
C GLN A 51 19.55 -12.87 29.28
N TYR A 52 20.50 -12.55 28.40
CA TYR A 52 21.08 -11.19 28.35
C TYR A 52 20.94 -10.53 26.97
N ILE A 53 21.12 -11.26 25.87
CA ILE A 53 21.13 -10.66 24.52
C ILE A 53 19.73 -10.61 23.90
N ALA A 54 18.97 -11.71 23.97
CA ALA A 54 17.61 -11.82 23.46
C ALA A 54 16.66 -10.80 24.10
N PRO A 55 16.66 -10.59 25.44
CA PRO A 55 15.90 -9.50 26.03
C PRO A 55 16.43 -8.14 25.62
N LEU A 56 17.75 -7.93 25.44
CA LEU A 56 18.28 -6.64 24.96
C LEU A 56 17.84 -6.31 23.52
N LEU A 57 17.80 -7.32 22.64
CA LEU A 57 17.32 -7.20 21.26
C LEU A 57 15.79 -7.04 21.21
N GLN A 58 15.04 -7.75 22.06
CA GLN A 58 13.59 -7.54 22.23
C GLN A 58 13.27 -6.17 22.86
N ASN A 59 14.13 -5.67 23.75
CA ASN A 59 14.02 -4.37 24.42
C ASN A 59 14.46 -3.19 23.53
N SER A 60 14.91 -3.42 22.29
CA SER A 60 14.94 -2.34 21.28
C SER A 60 13.53 -1.78 21.04
N GLY A 61 12.47 -2.51 21.42
CA GLY A 61 11.10 -2.01 21.62
C GLY A 61 10.35 -1.61 20.34
N GLU A 62 11.06 -1.50 19.23
CA GLU A 62 10.54 -1.05 17.95
C GLU A 62 9.91 -2.25 17.21
N SER A 63 8.59 -2.22 17.03
CA SER A 63 7.90 -3.26 16.26
C SER A 63 8.23 -3.14 14.77
N GLN A 64 8.03 -4.18 13.95
CA GLN A 64 8.27 -4.04 12.51
C GLN A 64 7.35 -2.96 11.92
N MET A 65 6.16 -2.79 12.49
CA MET A 65 5.27 -1.69 12.13
C MET A 65 5.85 -0.32 12.48
N ASP A 66 6.55 -0.14 13.59
CA ASP A 66 7.22 1.13 13.89
C ASP A 66 8.27 1.49 12.84
N VAL A 67 9.08 0.52 12.43
CA VAL A 67 10.07 0.70 11.35
C VAL A 67 9.36 1.06 10.03
N ALA A 68 8.27 0.35 9.70
CA ALA A 68 7.50 0.62 8.48
C ALA A 68 6.88 2.02 8.48
N PHE A 69 6.25 2.44 9.59
CA PHE A 69 5.67 3.78 9.71
C PHE A 69 6.74 4.88 9.67
N ARG A 70 7.93 4.63 10.22
CA ARG A 70 9.07 5.54 10.09
C ARG A 70 9.54 5.65 8.64
N ALA A 71 9.64 4.53 7.92
CA ALA A 71 10.08 4.50 6.52
C ALA A 71 9.15 5.30 5.59
N ILE A 72 7.84 5.30 5.88
CA ILE A 72 6.86 6.08 5.10
C ILE A 72 6.61 7.49 5.64
N SER A 73 7.24 7.87 6.75
CA SER A 73 6.95 9.14 7.43
C SER A 73 7.27 10.39 6.61
N SER A 74 8.18 10.27 5.64
CA SER A 74 8.53 11.30 4.68
C SER A 74 7.62 11.34 3.45
N MET A 75 6.74 10.35 3.27
CA MET A 75 5.85 10.30 2.11
C MET A 75 4.83 11.45 2.19
N PRO A 76 4.56 12.16 1.08
CA PRO A 76 3.68 13.33 1.08
C PRO A 76 2.29 13.06 1.66
N THR A 77 1.64 11.96 1.28
CA THR A 77 0.31 11.58 1.77
C THR A 77 0.30 11.25 3.26
N TYR A 78 1.37 10.64 3.77
CA TYR A 78 1.53 10.39 5.21
C TYR A 78 1.62 11.70 6.00
N GLN A 79 2.37 12.68 5.49
CA GLN A 79 2.46 13.99 6.13
C GLN A 79 1.10 14.68 6.21
N VAL A 80 0.29 14.61 5.13
CA VAL A 80 -1.07 15.17 5.16
C VAL A 80 -1.93 14.47 6.21
N LEU A 81 -1.88 13.13 6.29
CA LEU A 81 -2.63 12.40 7.32
C LEU A 81 -2.17 12.79 8.73
N ARG A 82 -0.88 12.99 8.96
CA ARG A 82 -0.35 13.44 10.24
C ARG A 82 -0.83 14.85 10.60
N GLU A 83 -0.90 15.75 9.61
CA GLU A 83 -1.31 17.14 9.78
C GLU A 83 -2.82 17.28 9.98
N GLN A 84 -3.62 16.55 9.19
CA GLN A 84 -5.06 16.76 9.07
C GLN A 84 -5.91 15.66 9.73
N GLU A 85 -5.34 14.46 9.92
CA GLU A 85 -6.03 13.27 10.42
C GLU A 85 -5.23 12.54 11.53
N PRO A 86 -4.71 13.25 12.55
CA PRO A 86 -3.79 12.65 13.53
C PRO A 86 -4.43 11.52 14.34
N GLN A 87 -5.72 11.61 14.64
CA GLN A 87 -6.44 10.57 15.39
C GLN A 87 -6.61 9.29 14.57
N LEU A 88 -6.95 9.42 13.28
CA LEU A 88 -7.02 8.29 12.37
C LEU A 88 -5.65 7.64 12.20
N LEU A 89 -4.60 8.46 12.03
CA LEU A 89 -3.24 7.95 11.87
C LEU A 89 -2.79 7.14 13.09
N GLU A 90 -3.05 7.63 14.31
CA GLU A 90 -2.74 6.88 15.53
C GLU A 90 -3.59 5.61 15.69
N THR A 91 -4.86 5.63 15.26
CA THR A 91 -5.72 4.43 15.21
C THR A 91 -5.16 3.38 14.26
N ILE A 92 -4.75 3.80 13.06
CA ILE A 92 -4.10 2.94 12.07
C ILE A 92 -2.82 2.32 12.66
N ARG A 93 -1.95 3.14 13.26
CA ARG A 93 -0.68 2.68 13.82
C ARG A 93 -0.87 1.69 14.97
N SER A 94 -1.73 2.02 15.94
CA SER A 94 -1.99 1.17 17.10
C SER A 94 -2.65 -0.15 16.70
N THR A 95 -3.61 -0.12 15.77
CA THR A 95 -4.28 -1.33 15.29
C THR A 95 -3.35 -2.20 14.45
N ALA A 96 -2.54 -1.62 13.57
CA ALA A 96 -1.53 -2.37 12.80
C ALA A 96 -0.53 -3.09 13.72
N LYS A 97 -0.06 -2.43 14.78
CA LYS A 97 0.80 -3.07 15.81
C LYS A 97 0.10 -4.20 16.55
N LYS A 98 -1.19 -4.04 16.87
CA LYS A 98 -1.98 -5.10 17.50
C LYS A 98 -2.12 -6.31 16.56
N MET A 99 -2.45 -6.08 15.29
CA MET A 99 -2.53 -7.12 14.27
C MET A 99 -1.20 -7.84 14.06
N GLU A 100 -0.07 -7.11 14.06
CA GLU A 100 1.27 -7.69 14.03
C GLU A 100 1.49 -8.65 15.22
N LYS A 101 1.17 -8.22 16.44
CA LYS A 101 1.28 -9.04 17.66
C LYS A 101 0.37 -10.27 17.64
N GLU A 102 -0.79 -10.17 17.00
CA GLU A 102 -1.72 -11.29 16.77
C GLU A 102 -1.26 -12.26 15.67
N GLY A 103 -0.12 -12.00 15.02
CA GLY A 103 0.42 -12.85 13.97
C GLY A 103 -0.28 -12.70 12.61
N LYS A 104 -1.00 -11.59 12.38
CA LYS A 104 -1.58 -11.28 11.06
C LYS A 104 -0.48 -11.08 10.03
N THR A 105 -0.75 -11.45 8.79
CA THR A 105 0.22 -11.29 7.69
C THR A 105 0.35 -9.81 7.29
N PRO A 106 1.48 -9.41 6.66
CA PRO A 106 1.63 -8.05 6.14
C PRO A 106 0.49 -7.64 5.19
N GLN A 107 -0.02 -8.57 4.38
CA GLN A 107 -1.13 -8.30 3.48
C GLN A 107 -2.42 -8.00 4.24
N GLN A 108 -2.75 -8.78 5.29
CA GLN A 108 -3.93 -8.52 6.11
C GLN A 108 -3.89 -7.14 6.79
N ILE A 109 -2.69 -6.68 7.18
CA ILE A 109 -2.50 -5.35 7.74
C ILE A 109 -2.70 -4.29 6.64
N ILE A 110 -2.15 -4.48 5.45
CA ILE A 110 -2.37 -3.57 4.30
C ILE A 110 -3.85 -3.49 3.95
N ASP A 111 -4.55 -4.62 3.90
CA ASP A 111 -5.98 -4.71 3.58
C ASP A 111 -6.83 -3.96 4.62
N TYR A 112 -6.37 -3.84 5.87
CA TYR A 112 -7.00 -3.00 6.89
C TYR A 112 -6.70 -1.51 6.72
N ILE A 113 -5.45 -1.15 6.40
CA ILE A 113 -5.00 0.26 6.29
C ILE A 113 -5.55 0.92 5.03
N GLN A 114 -5.49 0.23 3.89
CA GLN A 114 -5.75 0.82 2.58
C GLN A 114 -7.15 1.44 2.46
N PRO A 115 -8.26 0.78 2.87
CA PRO A 115 -9.59 1.37 2.78
C PRO A 115 -9.75 2.65 3.59
N GLN A 116 -9.07 2.77 4.73
CA GLN A 116 -9.14 3.96 5.58
C GLN A 116 -8.50 5.17 4.89
N ILE A 117 -7.33 4.98 4.26
CA ILE A 117 -6.66 6.03 3.49
C ILE A 117 -7.49 6.43 2.27
N VAL A 118 -8.02 5.44 1.54
CA VAL A 118 -8.90 5.70 0.38
C VAL A 118 -10.15 6.45 0.79
N GLY A 119 -10.77 6.10 1.92
CA GLY A 119 -11.93 6.81 2.46
C GLY A 119 -11.65 8.29 2.70
N VAL A 120 -10.51 8.63 3.30
CA VAL A 120 -10.08 10.03 3.45
C VAL A 120 -9.93 10.69 2.08
N GLN A 121 -9.25 10.06 1.13
CA GLN A 121 -9.06 10.61 -0.21
C GLN A 121 -10.40 10.90 -0.90
N MET A 122 -11.38 9.98 -0.81
CA MET A 122 -12.70 10.17 -1.43
C MET A 122 -13.45 11.36 -0.82
N VAL A 123 -13.41 11.53 0.50
CA VAL A 123 -14.02 12.69 1.18
C VAL A 123 -13.31 14.00 0.79
N ARG A 124 -11.99 13.98 0.66
CA ARG A 124 -11.20 15.15 0.25
C ARG A 124 -11.47 15.55 -1.19
N LEU A 125 -11.62 14.57 -2.08
CA LEU A 125 -11.91 14.81 -3.48
C LEU A 125 -13.18 15.65 -3.68
N GLN A 126 -14.19 15.46 -2.83
CA GLN A 126 -15.44 16.24 -2.88
C GLN A 126 -15.23 17.74 -2.58
N ASN A 127 -14.23 18.09 -1.78
CA ASN A 127 -13.99 19.48 -1.34
C ASN A 127 -12.72 20.09 -1.95
N ALA A 128 -11.94 19.33 -2.72
CA ALA A 128 -10.76 19.85 -3.41
C ALA A 128 -11.18 20.76 -4.57
N PRO A 129 -10.42 21.82 -4.91
CA PRO A 129 -10.61 22.60 -6.13
C PRO A 129 -10.56 21.76 -7.42
N ASP A 130 -11.21 22.24 -8.48
CA ASP A 130 -11.37 21.50 -9.74
C ASP A 130 -10.04 21.04 -10.35
N GLU A 131 -9.02 21.90 -10.31
CA GLU A 131 -7.68 21.58 -10.82
C GLU A 131 -7.07 20.37 -10.10
N ASN A 132 -7.27 20.25 -8.79
CA ASN A 132 -6.76 19.14 -8.01
C ASN A 132 -7.54 17.85 -8.27
N VAL A 133 -8.86 17.95 -8.45
CA VAL A 133 -9.72 16.81 -8.80
C VAL A 133 -9.34 16.25 -10.18
N ILE A 134 -9.10 17.12 -11.15
CA ILE A 134 -8.63 16.72 -12.49
C ILE A 134 -7.24 16.11 -12.41
N ALA A 135 -6.29 16.75 -11.73
CA ALA A 135 -4.93 16.22 -11.58
C ALA A 135 -4.93 14.84 -10.92
N TYR A 136 -5.77 14.64 -9.89
CA TYR A 136 -6.00 13.35 -9.25
C TYR A 136 -6.50 12.31 -10.26
N MET A 137 -7.51 12.61 -11.07
CA MET A 137 -8.04 11.64 -12.03
C MET A 137 -7.04 11.35 -13.17
N GLN A 138 -6.31 12.36 -13.64
CA GLN A 138 -5.27 12.20 -14.66
C GLN A 138 -4.18 11.22 -14.21
N ILE A 139 -3.63 11.38 -13.00
CA ILE A 139 -2.59 10.46 -12.52
C ILE A 139 -3.14 9.05 -12.23
N ASN A 140 -4.42 8.92 -11.84
CA ASN A 140 -5.08 7.62 -11.77
C ASN A 140 -5.13 6.95 -13.15
N MET A 141 -5.46 7.68 -14.21
CA MET A 141 -5.51 7.13 -15.56
C MET A 141 -4.13 6.83 -16.13
N GLU A 142 -3.13 7.69 -15.88
CA GLU A 142 -1.73 7.40 -16.20
C GLU A 142 -1.28 6.08 -15.54
N GLN A 143 -1.68 5.87 -14.28
CA GLN A 143 -1.34 4.66 -13.52
C GLN A 143 -2.04 3.43 -14.10
N THR A 144 -3.33 3.51 -14.39
CA THR A 144 -4.10 2.42 -15.02
C THR A 144 -3.50 2.02 -16.37
N VAL A 145 -3.17 2.99 -17.22
CA VAL A 145 -2.50 2.76 -18.51
C VAL A 145 -1.14 2.09 -18.32
N ALA A 146 -0.33 2.57 -17.36
CA ALA A 146 0.98 1.99 -17.09
C ALA A 146 0.89 0.53 -16.61
N ILE A 147 -0.10 0.21 -15.77
CA ILE A 147 -0.35 -1.15 -15.29
C ILE A 147 -0.86 -2.05 -16.43
N GLN A 148 -1.80 -1.57 -17.26
CA GLN A 148 -2.33 -2.37 -18.37
C GLN A 148 -1.24 -2.73 -19.39
N LYS A 149 -0.29 -1.82 -19.65
CA LYS A 149 0.88 -2.11 -20.50
C LYS A 149 1.70 -3.31 -20.02
N VAL A 150 1.67 -3.60 -18.72
CA VAL A 150 2.31 -4.79 -18.15
C VAL A 150 1.40 -6.01 -18.27
N SER A 151 0.11 -5.87 -17.92
CA SER A 151 -0.86 -6.95 -18.03
C SER A 151 -2.30 -6.44 -17.89
N ASP A 152 -3.19 -6.89 -18.78
CA ASP A 152 -4.63 -6.67 -18.65
C ASP A 152 -5.19 -7.24 -17.34
N ASP A 153 -4.70 -8.40 -16.87
CA ASP A 153 -5.09 -8.99 -15.58
C ASP A 153 -4.70 -8.08 -14.40
N ASN A 154 -3.48 -7.54 -14.42
CA ASN A 154 -3.05 -6.60 -13.38
C ASN A 154 -3.89 -5.31 -13.39
N CYS A 155 -4.24 -4.80 -14.58
CA CYS A 155 -5.12 -3.64 -14.69
C CYS A 155 -6.52 -3.94 -14.13
N PHE A 156 -7.10 -5.09 -14.46
CA PHE A 156 -8.40 -5.50 -13.93
C PHE A 156 -8.36 -5.62 -12.40
N ARG A 157 -7.33 -6.25 -11.85
CA ARG A 157 -7.11 -6.39 -10.40
C ARG A 157 -6.84 -5.06 -9.69
N PHE A 158 -6.26 -4.10 -10.39
CA PHE A 158 -6.04 -2.75 -9.88
C PHE A 158 -7.35 -1.97 -9.78
N LEU A 159 -8.19 -2.04 -10.81
CA LEU A 159 -9.48 -1.33 -10.86
C LEU A 159 -10.56 -2.02 -10.00
N PHE A 160 -10.55 -3.35 -9.94
CA PHE A 160 -11.57 -4.17 -9.28
C PHE A 160 -10.96 -5.16 -8.29
N PRO A 161 -10.25 -4.69 -7.24
CA PRO A 161 -9.51 -5.55 -6.31
C PRO A 161 -10.41 -6.51 -5.53
N ALA A 162 -11.70 -6.20 -5.37
CA ALA A 162 -12.67 -7.07 -4.70
C ALA A 162 -13.00 -8.36 -5.48
N VAL A 163 -12.70 -8.44 -6.78
CA VAL A 163 -13.07 -9.59 -7.63
C VAL A 163 -11.97 -10.65 -7.66
N LYS A 164 -10.73 -10.25 -7.94
CA LYS A 164 -9.58 -11.16 -8.15
C LYS A 164 -8.41 -10.88 -7.19
N GLY A 165 -8.62 -10.05 -6.16
CA GLY A 165 -7.59 -9.56 -5.27
C GLY A 165 -6.76 -8.44 -5.90
N GLY A 166 -6.34 -7.48 -5.08
CA GLY A 166 -5.53 -6.35 -5.53
C GLY A 166 -4.11 -6.72 -5.99
N ILE A 167 -3.43 -5.73 -6.54
CA ILE A 167 -1.99 -5.79 -6.87
C ILE A 167 -1.20 -4.81 -5.98
N ASN A 168 0.13 -4.95 -5.96
CA ASN A 168 1.02 -3.95 -5.39
C ASN A 168 1.70 -3.15 -6.51
N PRO A 169 1.26 -1.89 -6.79
CA PRO A 169 1.85 -1.07 -7.85
C PRO A 169 3.34 -0.79 -7.67
N ALA A 170 3.87 -0.82 -6.43
CA ALA A 170 5.30 -0.60 -6.17
C ALA A 170 6.22 -1.73 -6.66
N LYS A 171 5.65 -2.86 -7.07
CA LYS A 171 6.41 -3.93 -7.74
C LYS A 171 6.46 -3.76 -9.26
N MET A 172 5.72 -2.79 -9.82
CA MET A 172 5.50 -2.66 -11.27
C MET A 172 5.81 -1.26 -11.79
N LEU A 173 5.67 -0.23 -10.98
CA LEU A 173 5.85 1.17 -11.34
C LEU A 173 7.12 1.74 -10.72
N SER A 174 7.73 2.71 -11.39
CA SER A 174 8.94 3.37 -10.89
C SER A 174 8.68 4.15 -9.60
N SER A 175 9.72 4.31 -8.79
CA SER A 175 9.68 5.18 -7.60
C SER A 175 9.24 6.60 -7.94
N ASP A 176 9.71 7.13 -9.07
CA ASP A 176 9.40 8.49 -9.50
C ASP A 176 7.92 8.64 -9.85
N PHE A 177 7.34 7.64 -10.52
CA PHE A 177 5.90 7.62 -10.81
C PHE A 177 5.08 7.60 -9.52
N LEU A 178 5.45 6.73 -8.57
CA LEU A 178 4.76 6.64 -7.28
C LEU A 178 4.88 7.91 -6.46
N MET A 179 6.05 8.55 -6.46
CA MET A 179 6.26 9.83 -5.78
C MET A 179 5.45 10.95 -6.45
N LYS A 180 5.40 11.02 -7.78
CA LYS A 180 4.53 11.96 -8.51
C LYS A 180 3.07 11.77 -8.09
N ARG A 181 2.60 10.52 -8.05
CA ARG A 181 1.25 10.18 -7.60
C ARG A 181 0.98 10.63 -6.16
N MET A 182 1.86 10.29 -5.22
CA MET A 182 1.71 10.71 -3.83
C MET A 182 1.69 12.23 -3.66
N ASN A 183 2.49 12.97 -4.44
CA ASN A 183 2.48 14.43 -4.43
C ASN A 183 1.14 15.00 -4.91
N ILE A 184 0.56 14.46 -5.98
CA ILE A 184 -0.74 14.89 -6.49
C ILE A 184 -1.85 14.58 -5.47
N ASP A 185 -1.86 13.37 -4.90
CA ASP A 185 -2.81 12.98 -3.87
C ASP A 185 -2.70 13.91 -2.64
N ALA A 186 -1.48 14.19 -2.19
CA ALA A 186 -1.24 15.09 -1.06
C ALA A 186 -1.67 16.53 -1.36
N ALA A 187 -1.41 17.04 -2.56
CA ALA A 187 -1.85 18.36 -2.98
C ALA A 187 -3.39 18.47 -2.97
N MET A 188 -4.08 17.46 -3.53
CA MET A 188 -5.54 17.37 -3.49
C MET A 188 -6.08 17.35 -2.06
N MET A 189 -5.53 16.47 -1.21
CA MET A 189 -5.97 16.36 0.18
C MET A 189 -5.74 17.66 0.97
N ARG A 190 -4.62 18.37 0.73
CA ARG A 190 -4.36 19.66 1.36
C ARG A 190 -5.32 20.76 0.90
N ALA A 191 -5.57 20.84 -0.41
CA ALA A 191 -6.41 21.86 -1.02
C ALA A 191 -7.91 21.71 -0.68
N ALA A 192 -8.33 20.53 -0.23
CA ALA A 192 -9.69 20.27 0.24
C ALA A 192 -10.06 20.97 1.57
N TYR A 193 -9.13 21.72 2.17
CA TYR A 193 -9.35 22.54 3.36
C TYR A 193 -8.97 24.00 3.15
N GLY A 194 -9.41 24.83 4.08
CA GLY A 194 -9.13 26.26 4.08
C GLY A 194 -10.16 27.05 3.29
N VAL A 195 -9.87 28.34 3.10
CA VAL A 195 -10.78 29.31 2.48
C VAL A 195 -11.07 29.03 1.01
N ASN A 196 -10.18 28.32 0.32
CA ASN A 196 -10.27 28.02 -1.11
C ASN A 196 -10.83 26.63 -1.40
N ARG A 197 -11.34 25.91 -0.38
CA ARG A 197 -11.96 24.60 -0.61
C ARG A 197 -13.18 24.74 -1.51
N HIS A 198 -13.41 23.74 -2.35
CA HIS A 198 -14.63 23.62 -3.13
C HIS A 198 -15.82 23.27 -2.25
N THR A 199 -17.01 23.71 -2.64
CA THR A 199 -18.28 23.27 -2.05
C THR A 199 -19.19 22.80 -3.17
N VAL A 200 -19.46 21.50 -3.22
CA VAL A 200 -20.31 20.90 -4.25
C VAL A 200 -21.73 21.45 -4.16
N THR A 201 -22.20 22.07 -5.24
CA THR A 201 -23.56 22.61 -5.32
C THR A 201 -24.54 21.60 -5.90
N ASP A 202 -25.84 21.76 -5.62
CA ASP A 202 -26.87 20.90 -6.22
C ASP A 202 -26.91 21.03 -7.75
N LYS A 203 -26.67 22.25 -8.25
CA LYS A 203 -26.56 22.52 -9.69
C LYS A 203 -25.41 21.72 -10.31
N GLU A 204 -24.23 21.72 -9.70
CA GLU A 204 -23.08 20.93 -10.18
C GLU A 204 -23.41 19.44 -10.25
N ARG A 205 -24.11 18.89 -9.24
CA ARG A 205 -24.51 17.47 -9.26
C ARG A 205 -25.51 17.18 -10.38
N GLN A 206 -26.49 18.06 -10.59
CA GLN A 206 -27.48 17.92 -11.66
C GLN A 206 -26.82 18.01 -13.05
N ASP A 207 -25.96 19.02 -13.25
CA ASP A 207 -25.24 19.21 -14.51
C ASP A 207 -24.32 18.01 -14.78
N ALA A 208 -23.61 17.49 -13.77
CA ALA A 208 -22.78 16.27 -13.88
C ALA A 208 -23.60 15.02 -14.26
N GLN A 209 -24.80 14.85 -13.69
CA GLN A 209 -25.69 13.74 -14.04
C GLN A 209 -26.17 13.83 -15.50
N GLN A 210 -26.46 15.05 -15.98
CA GLN A 210 -26.87 15.28 -17.36
C GLN A 210 -25.73 15.00 -18.33
N HIS A 211 -24.50 15.44 -18.03
CA HIS A 211 -23.31 15.19 -18.85
C HIS A 211 -22.88 13.71 -18.88
N LEU A 212 -23.21 12.93 -17.83
CA LEU A 212 -22.89 11.51 -17.78
C LEU A 212 -23.67 10.69 -18.83
N GLN A 213 -24.93 11.03 -19.09
CA GLN A 213 -25.82 10.29 -20.00
C GLN A 213 -25.23 10.08 -21.41
N PRO A 214 -24.78 11.12 -22.14
CA PRO A 214 -24.19 10.92 -23.47
C PRO A 214 -22.89 10.11 -23.43
N ILE A 215 -22.10 10.20 -22.36
CA ILE A 215 -20.89 9.39 -22.20
C ILE A 215 -21.24 7.91 -22.05
N ILE A 216 -22.20 7.58 -21.18
CA ILE A 216 -22.68 6.21 -21.03
C ILE A 216 -23.27 5.68 -22.35
N ALA A 217 -24.08 6.48 -23.06
CA ALA A 217 -24.62 6.08 -24.36
C ALA A 217 -23.53 5.76 -25.39
N ALA A 218 -22.44 6.54 -25.42
CA ALA A 218 -21.29 6.27 -26.28
C ALA A 218 -20.57 4.96 -25.88
N LEU A 219 -20.42 4.69 -24.58
CA LEU A 219 -19.83 3.44 -24.09
C LEU A 219 -20.72 2.23 -24.41
N VAL A 220 -22.04 2.32 -24.21
CA VAL A 220 -23.00 1.26 -24.58
C VAL A 220 -22.92 0.97 -26.08
N LYS A 221 -22.87 2.01 -26.92
CA LYS A 221 -22.73 1.84 -28.38
C LYS A 221 -21.44 1.11 -28.77
N LYS A 222 -20.34 1.35 -28.03
CA LYS A 222 -19.02 0.76 -28.33
C LYS A 222 -18.88 -0.66 -27.79
N TYR A 223 -19.32 -0.91 -26.55
CA TYR A 223 -19.06 -2.14 -25.82
C TYR A 223 -20.27 -3.10 -25.77
N GLY A 224 -21.45 -2.66 -26.19
CA GLY A 224 -22.65 -3.48 -26.17
C GLY A 224 -22.96 -4.01 -24.77
N GLN A 225 -23.15 -5.33 -24.66
CA GLN A 225 -23.43 -5.99 -23.37
C GLN A 225 -22.25 -5.94 -22.39
N ASP A 226 -21.02 -5.74 -22.85
CA ASP A 226 -19.85 -5.67 -21.97
C ASP A 226 -19.87 -4.44 -21.05
N ILE A 227 -20.72 -3.44 -21.32
CA ILE A 227 -20.93 -2.31 -20.41
C ILE A 227 -21.45 -2.75 -19.03
N GLU A 228 -22.10 -3.92 -18.95
CA GLU A 228 -22.58 -4.49 -17.68
C GLU A 228 -21.44 -4.89 -16.72
N ILE A 229 -20.19 -4.89 -17.19
CA ILE A 229 -19.01 -5.05 -16.33
C ILE A 229 -18.87 -3.88 -15.34
N MET A 230 -19.34 -2.67 -15.67
CA MET A 230 -19.21 -1.51 -14.78
C MET A 230 -20.03 -1.66 -13.49
N PRO A 231 -21.34 -1.97 -13.55
CA PRO A 231 -22.12 -2.24 -12.34
C PRO A 231 -21.85 -3.61 -11.72
N ASP A 232 -21.38 -4.61 -12.49
CA ASP A 232 -20.95 -5.91 -11.95
C ASP A 232 -19.60 -6.34 -12.53
N PRO A 233 -18.49 -5.95 -11.87
CA PRO A 233 -17.14 -6.29 -12.32
C PRO A 233 -16.87 -7.79 -12.45
N ARG A 234 -17.64 -8.68 -11.80
CA ARG A 234 -17.47 -10.14 -11.94
C ARG A 234 -17.75 -10.63 -13.36
N LYS A 235 -18.58 -9.91 -14.13
CA LYS A 235 -18.82 -10.19 -15.56
C LYS A 235 -17.59 -9.94 -16.43
N GLY A 236 -16.59 -9.22 -15.89
CA GLY A 236 -15.33 -8.95 -16.56
C GLY A 236 -14.27 -10.05 -16.42
N VAL A 237 -14.52 -11.12 -15.65
CA VAL A 237 -13.58 -12.24 -15.54
C VAL A 237 -13.48 -12.96 -16.88
N GLY A 238 -12.26 -13.08 -17.43
CA GLY A 238 -12.01 -13.55 -18.80
C GLY A 238 -12.18 -12.47 -19.88
N LYS A 239 -12.52 -11.24 -19.48
CA LYS A 239 -12.64 -10.04 -20.34
C LYS A 239 -11.86 -8.86 -19.73
N GLU A 240 -10.74 -9.15 -19.07
CA GLU A 240 -9.97 -8.18 -18.27
C GLU A 240 -9.58 -6.95 -19.09
N LYS A 241 -9.13 -7.17 -20.33
CA LYS A 241 -8.81 -6.10 -21.27
C LYS A 241 -10.01 -5.18 -21.53
N VAL A 242 -11.19 -5.77 -21.81
CA VAL A 242 -12.40 -5.01 -22.12
C VAL A 242 -12.81 -4.17 -20.92
N ALA A 243 -12.78 -4.74 -19.72
CA ALA A 243 -13.07 -4.02 -18.48
C ALA A 243 -12.15 -2.80 -18.28
N CYS A 244 -10.85 -2.98 -18.51
CA CYS A 244 -9.86 -1.90 -18.45
C CYS A 244 -10.09 -0.83 -19.52
N ASP A 245 -10.43 -1.24 -20.74
CA ASP A 245 -10.69 -0.32 -21.85
C ASP A 245 -11.97 0.50 -21.59
N ILE A 246 -13.02 -0.08 -21.00
CA ILE A 246 -14.26 0.64 -20.63
C ILE A 246 -13.94 1.75 -19.62
N VAL A 247 -13.21 1.44 -18.54
CA VAL A 247 -12.88 2.43 -17.49
C VAL A 247 -12.02 3.55 -18.05
N GLN A 248 -11.03 3.22 -18.88
CA GLN A 248 -10.18 4.24 -19.50
C GLN A 248 -10.96 5.12 -20.48
N ASP A 249 -11.85 4.56 -21.29
CA ASP A 249 -12.66 5.33 -22.22
C ASP A 249 -13.68 6.20 -21.49
N LEU A 250 -14.27 5.73 -20.38
CA LEU A 250 -15.10 6.56 -19.51
C LEU A 250 -14.32 7.81 -19.07
N TRP A 251 -13.19 7.61 -18.39
CA TRP A 251 -12.43 8.74 -17.85
C TRP A 251 -11.78 9.61 -18.92
N ARG A 252 -11.39 9.05 -20.07
CA ARG A 252 -10.92 9.83 -21.22
C ARG A 252 -12.02 10.78 -21.71
N ASN A 253 -13.26 10.31 -21.84
CA ASN A 253 -14.37 11.18 -22.23
C ASN A 253 -14.65 12.24 -21.16
N VAL A 254 -14.67 11.88 -19.87
CA VAL A 254 -14.84 12.87 -18.78
C VAL A 254 -13.76 13.95 -18.82
N LEU A 255 -12.49 13.57 -18.99
CA LEU A 255 -11.35 14.50 -19.00
C LEU A 255 -11.27 15.37 -20.27
N THR A 256 -12.13 15.16 -21.27
CA THR A 256 -12.24 16.05 -22.44
C THR A 256 -13.26 17.17 -22.26
N LEU A 257 -14.06 17.12 -21.20
CA LEU A 257 -15.03 18.18 -20.88
C LEU A 257 -14.31 19.45 -20.37
N PRO A 258 -14.99 20.61 -20.40
CA PRO A 258 -14.58 21.79 -19.64
C PRO A 258 -14.24 21.44 -18.19
N GLN A 259 -13.25 22.13 -17.63
CA GLN A 259 -12.66 21.80 -16.33
C GLN A 259 -13.68 21.68 -15.19
N ASP A 260 -14.61 22.62 -15.09
CA ASP A 260 -15.70 22.63 -14.12
C ASP A 260 -16.62 21.40 -14.28
N GLN A 261 -16.97 21.06 -15.52
CA GLN A 261 -17.80 19.91 -15.84
C GLN A 261 -17.09 18.59 -15.55
N ALA A 262 -15.83 18.46 -15.94
CA ALA A 262 -15.01 17.28 -15.68
C ALA A 262 -14.83 17.04 -14.18
N ALA A 263 -14.52 18.09 -13.42
CA ALA A 263 -14.37 18.00 -11.96
C ALA A 263 -15.69 17.61 -11.29
N GLY A 264 -16.81 18.24 -11.67
CA GLY A 264 -18.14 17.87 -11.18
C GLY A 264 -18.50 16.41 -11.46
N MET A 265 -18.19 15.91 -12.66
CA MET A 265 -18.39 14.50 -13.02
C MET A 265 -17.49 13.55 -12.22
N ILE A 266 -16.21 13.89 -12.03
CA ILE A 266 -15.30 13.09 -11.21
C ILE A 266 -15.83 13.01 -9.78
N ARG A 267 -16.26 14.13 -9.19
CA ARG A 267 -16.85 14.14 -7.85
C ARG A 267 -18.11 13.29 -7.76
N LEU A 268 -19.01 13.38 -8.75
CA LEU A 268 -20.23 12.59 -8.82
C LEU A 268 -19.94 11.08 -8.87
N ILE A 269 -19.05 10.65 -9.76
CA ILE A 269 -18.75 9.21 -9.97
C ILE A 269 -17.95 8.64 -8.80
N MET A 270 -17.03 9.42 -8.23
CA MET A 270 -16.17 9.01 -7.11
C MET A 270 -16.78 9.33 -5.73
N ALA A 271 -18.04 9.78 -5.69
CA ALA A 271 -18.71 10.04 -4.43
C ALA A 271 -18.75 8.74 -3.61
N PRO A 272 -18.44 8.78 -2.31
CA PRO A 272 -18.70 7.64 -1.44
C PRO A 272 -20.17 7.26 -1.57
N GLU A 273 -20.48 5.97 -1.74
CA GLU A 273 -21.85 5.50 -1.56
C GLU A 273 -22.32 5.97 -0.18
N ASN A 274 -23.51 6.59 -0.11
CA ASN A 274 -24.08 7.12 1.13
C ASN A 274 -23.86 6.09 2.26
N GLN A 275 -23.12 6.50 3.29
CA GLN A 275 -23.12 5.78 4.57
C GLN A 275 -24.52 5.80 5.16
#